data_AF-A0A9Q7AA76-F1
#
_entry.id   AF-A0A9Q7AA76-F1
#
_cell.length_a   1.000
_cell.length_b   1.000
_cell.length_c   1.000
_cell.angle_alpha   90.00
_cell.angle_beta   90.00
_cell.angle_gamma   90.00
#
_symmetry.space_group_name_H-M   'P 1'
#
loop_
_entity.id
_entity.type
_entity.pdbx_description
1 polymer ?
#
loop_
_entity_poly.entity_id
_entity_poly.type
_entity_poly.pdbx_seq_one_letter_code
_entity_poly.pdbx_strand_id
1 'polypeptide(L)'
;MTPTIVGRRFVPLLLLLSLLPVPLAAPPGAEPLSLDLFLERVLQGNEELETSRHDLEARRETATLSVVHQRSSLALKGAGWLLSEGDREGYGYVQLALTQPFDLSGRHSLEERHALLTYAVAVAGHKETVNDLLGNAEEVYWSALMARRRVKLQEALLDERRETLRVVEERFRQGLVPRLDVVRASTRLKEQESLLVRARADERDELSRLSTFVGGGDVEPDEGAFLLPSFLEADRERARRQRPALVRLEGEAELCRVERALAARGMAPVLDGSVGLYGSGRSRRGDASRSGRGGLPPRPDPAVERRRTGPRREGQGRGLSGACP
;
A
#
# COMPACT_ATOMS: atom_id res chain seq x y z
N MET A 1 24.68 68.40 -21.21
CA MET A 1 23.37 68.00 -21.74
C MET A 1 22.47 67.65 -20.57
N THR A 2 21.64 68.60 -20.18
CA THR A 2 20.34 68.37 -19.51
C THR A 2 19.41 67.61 -20.48
N PRO A 3 18.32 66.91 -20.05
CA PRO A 3 17.40 67.46 -19.04
C PRO A 3 16.68 66.50 -18.06
N THR A 4 16.23 67.12 -16.96
CA THR A 4 14.90 67.05 -16.27
C THR A 4 14.28 65.68 -15.93
N ILE A 5 14.07 65.35 -14.63
CA ILE A 5 13.01 65.80 -13.70
C ILE A 5 11.62 65.26 -14.07
N VAL A 6 10.99 64.53 -13.12
CA VAL A 6 9.63 64.65 -12.53
C VAL A 6 9.40 63.29 -11.82
N GLY A 7 9.37 63.16 -10.50
CA GLY A 7 8.46 63.82 -9.56
C GLY A 7 7.32 62.85 -9.23
N ARG A 8 7.45 62.07 -8.14
CA ARG A 8 6.31 61.35 -7.57
C ARG A 8 6.38 61.39 -6.05
N ARG A 9 5.58 62.32 -5.50
CA ARG A 9 5.35 62.52 -4.08
C ARG A 9 4.68 61.27 -3.50
N PHE A 10 5.25 60.73 -2.43
CA PHE A 10 4.61 59.77 -1.55
C PHE A 10 3.43 60.45 -0.84
N VAL A 11 2.22 59.92 -1.05
CA VAL A 11 1.05 60.19 -0.22
C VAL A 11 0.55 58.82 0.26
N PRO A 12 0.54 58.53 1.57
CA PRO A 12 -0.07 57.32 2.08
C PRO A 12 -1.58 57.55 2.17
N LEU A 13 -2.33 57.07 1.17
CA LEU A 13 -3.78 57.08 1.21
C LEU A 13 -4.25 55.84 1.99
N LEU A 14 -4.63 56.09 3.24
CA LEU A 14 -5.47 55.24 4.09
C LEU A 14 -6.66 54.70 3.28
N LEU A 15 -6.66 53.41 2.99
CA LEU A 15 -7.81 52.69 2.46
C LEU A 15 -8.38 51.82 3.59
N LEU A 16 -9.34 52.43 4.28
CA LEU A 16 -10.29 51.83 5.20
C LEU A 16 -11.14 50.82 4.41
N LEU A 17 -10.74 49.54 4.40
CA LEU A 17 -11.54 48.44 3.85
C LEU A 17 -12.20 47.68 5.01
N SER A 18 -13.42 48.14 5.32
CA SER A 18 -14.55 47.41 5.88
C SER A 18 -14.27 46.10 6.64
N LEU A 19 -14.40 46.17 7.98
CA LEU A 19 -14.81 45.04 8.81
C LEU A 19 -16.20 44.57 8.35
N LEU A 20 -16.24 43.51 7.53
CA LEU A 20 -17.41 42.64 7.50
C LEU A 20 -17.24 41.61 8.63
N PRO A 21 -18.22 41.44 9.53
CA PRO A 21 -18.16 40.37 10.50
C PRO A 21 -18.26 39.05 9.75
N VAL A 22 -17.14 38.32 9.69
CA VAL A 22 -17.16 36.90 9.35
C VAL A 22 -18.08 36.25 10.37
N PRO A 23 -19.21 35.62 9.97
CA PRO A 23 -19.98 34.84 10.90
C PRO A 23 -19.05 33.77 11.44
N LEU A 24 -18.81 33.82 12.75
CA LEU A 24 -18.12 32.79 13.49
C LEU A 24 -18.93 31.51 13.26
N ALA A 25 -18.53 30.72 12.27
CA ALA A 25 -19.09 29.40 12.06
C ALA A 25 -18.86 28.66 13.37
N ALA A 26 -19.96 28.30 14.03
CA ALA A 26 -19.92 27.32 15.11
C ALA A 26 -19.11 26.12 14.58
N PRO A 27 -18.27 25.47 15.41
CA PRO A 27 -17.65 24.22 15.00
C PRO A 27 -18.77 23.33 14.45
N PRO A 28 -18.58 22.71 13.27
CA PRO A 28 -19.63 21.87 12.68
C PRO A 28 -20.03 20.87 13.77
N GLY A 29 -21.25 21.03 14.29
CA GLY A 29 -21.83 20.02 15.15
C GLY A 29 -21.81 18.75 14.33
N ALA A 30 -21.25 17.68 14.90
CA ALA A 30 -21.04 16.40 14.23
C ALA A 30 -22.30 16.05 13.41
N GLU A 31 -22.18 16.13 12.08
CA GLU A 31 -23.29 15.75 11.21
C GLU A 31 -23.57 14.26 11.47
N PRO A 32 -24.83 13.87 11.73
CA PRO A 32 -25.16 12.49 12.00
C PRO A 32 -24.80 11.65 10.77
N LEU A 33 -23.85 10.74 10.96
CA LEU A 33 -23.30 9.96 9.87
C LEU A 33 -24.05 8.63 9.74
N SER A 34 -24.70 8.43 8.59
CA SER A 34 -25.30 7.13 8.24
C SER A 34 -24.22 6.09 7.94
N LEU A 35 -24.53 4.81 8.14
CA LEU A 35 -23.60 3.70 7.87
C LEU A 35 -23.08 3.74 6.42
N ASP A 36 -23.96 3.94 5.45
CA ASP A 36 -23.57 3.96 4.03
C ASP A 36 -22.57 5.08 3.73
N LEU A 37 -22.85 6.30 4.22
CA LEU A 37 -21.96 7.45 4.01
C LEU A 37 -20.64 7.29 4.77
N PHE A 38 -20.67 6.61 5.92
CA PHE A 38 -19.46 6.24 6.66
C PHE A 38 -18.60 5.27 5.85
N LEU A 39 -19.18 4.17 5.35
CA LEU A 39 -18.45 3.17 4.57
C LEU A 39 -17.88 3.79 3.28
N GLU A 40 -18.64 4.65 2.59
CA GLU A 40 -18.13 5.37 1.40
C GLU A 40 -16.92 6.24 1.74
N ARG A 41 -16.96 6.96 2.87
CA ARG A 41 -15.85 7.81 3.29
C ARG A 41 -14.61 7.00 3.68
N VAL A 42 -14.80 5.85 4.34
CA VAL A 42 -13.71 4.90 4.62
C VAL A 42 -13.10 4.38 3.32
N LEU A 43 -13.91 3.98 2.34
CA LEU A 43 -13.43 3.49 1.05
C LEU A 43 -12.62 4.55 0.26
N GLN A 44 -12.95 5.84 0.41
CA GLN A 44 -12.27 6.93 -0.29
C GLN A 44 -11.03 7.45 0.44
N GLY A 45 -11.02 7.42 1.78
CA GLY A 45 -10.00 8.07 2.59
C GLY A 45 -8.94 7.13 3.20
N ASN A 46 -9.11 5.81 3.09
CA ASN A 46 -8.24 4.88 3.80
C ASN A 46 -6.89 4.64 3.07
N GLU A 47 -5.79 4.90 3.79
CA GLU A 47 -4.41 4.76 3.30
C GLU A 47 -4.03 3.32 2.95
N GLU A 48 -4.60 2.32 3.64
CA GLU A 48 -4.37 0.90 3.36
C GLU A 48 -4.90 0.52 1.98
N LEU A 49 -6.07 1.02 1.61
CA LEU A 49 -6.65 0.75 0.28
C LEU A 49 -5.86 1.42 -0.83
N GLU A 50 -5.38 2.64 -0.61
CA GLU A 50 -4.52 3.34 -1.58
C GLU A 50 -3.18 2.63 -1.75
N THR A 51 -2.56 2.18 -0.66
CA THR A 51 -1.33 1.37 -0.71
C THR A 51 -1.57 0.07 -1.48
N SER A 52 -2.66 -0.63 -1.18
CA SER A 52 -3.04 -1.86 -1.88
C SER A 52 -3.28 -1.64 -3.38
N ARG A 53 -3.86 -0.49 -3.75
CA ARG A 53 -4.08 -0.09 -5.15
C ARG A 53 -2.77 0.17 -5.88
N HIS A 54 -1.85 0.93 -5.29
CA HIS A 54 -0.54 1.18 -5.86
C HIS A 54 0.29 -0.11 -5.98
N ASP A 55 0.18 -1.03 -5.02
CA ASP A 55 0.80 -2.34 -5.11
C ASP A 55 0.24 -3.16 -6.29
N LEU A 56 -1.07 -3.09 -6.55
CA LEU A 56 -1.67 -3.74 -7.73
C LEU A 56 -1.17 -3.15 -9.04
N GLU A 57 -1.06 -1.83 -9.13
CA GLU A 57 -0.50 -1.13 -10.29
C GLU A 57 0.95 -1.56 -10.52
N ALA A 58 1.77 -1.54 -9.48
CA ALA A 58 3.16 -1.98 -9.54
C ALA A 58 3.30 -3.46 -9.98
N ARG A 59 2.42 -4.34 -9.47
CA ARG A 59 2.41 -5.77 -9.87
C ARG A 59 1.96 -5.97 -11.31
N ARG A 60 1.01 -5.16 -11.80
CA ARG A 60 0.58 -5.19 -13.21
C ARG A 60 1.72 -4.79 -14.14
N GLU A 61 2.44 -3.73 -13.80
CA GLU A 61 3.59 -3.28 -14.58
C GLU A 61 4.72 -4.30 -14.52
N THR A 62 4.97 -4.89 -13.34
CA THR A 62 5.95 -5.98 -13.19
C THR A 62 5.59 -7.18 -14.06
N ALA A 63 4.32 -7.58 -14.11
CA ALA A 63 3.86 -8.65 -14.99
C ALA A 63 4.08 -8.31 -16.48
N THR A 64 3.83 -7.06 -16.87
CA THR A 64 4.08 -6.58 -18.24
C THR A 64 5.57 -6.59 -18.59
N LEU A 65 6.43 -6.14 -17.67
CA LEU A 65 7.89 -6.12 -17.85
C LEU A 65 8.49 -7.53 -17.89
N SER A 66 7.89 -8.48 -17.16
CA SER A 66 8.37 -9.87 -17.08
C SER A 66 8.31 -10.62 -18.41
N VAL A 67 7.63 -10.10 -19.44
CA VAL A 67 7.58 -10.71 -20.78
C VAL A 67 8.35 -9.89 -21.82
N VAL A 68 8.91 -8.75 -21.43
CA VAL A 68 9.64 -7.87 -22.37
C VAL A 68 10.90 -8.54 -22.91
N HIS A 69 11.58 -9.37 -22.11
CA HIS A 69 12.74 -10.13 -22.57
C HIS A 69 12.42 -11.13 -23.66
N GLN A 70 11.14 -11.46 -23.88
CA GLN A 70 10.70 -12.36 -24.94
C GLN A 70 10.53 -11.64 -26.29
N ARG A 71 10.65 -10.31 -26.31
CA ARG A 71 10.51 -9.48 -27.51
C ARG A 71 11.87 -9.22 -28.17
N SER A 72 11.86 -8.93 -29.47
CA SER A 72 13.04 -8.47 -30.17
C SER A 72 13.52 -7.12 -29.62
N SER A 73 14.82 -6.98 -29.37
CA SER A 73 15.42 -5.75 -28.86
C SER A 73 16.42 -5.18 -29.85
N LEU A 74 16.41 -3.85 -30.04
CA LEU A 74 17.41 -3.12 -30.82
C LEU A 74 18.29 -2.33 -29.86
N ALA A 75 19.60 -2.59 -29.87
CA ALA A 75 20.55 -1.96 -28.96
C ALA A 75 21.70 -1.30 -29.72
N LEU A 76 22.02 -0.06 -29.36
CA LEU A 76 23.25 0.62 -29.74
C LEU A 76 24.24 0.51 -28.57
N LYS A 77 25.34 -0.22 -28.78
CA LYS A 77 26.41 -0.40 -27.80
C LYS A 77 27.67 0.29 -28.29
N GLY A 78 28.39 0.96 -27.42
CA GLY A 78 29.71 1.50 -27.73
C GLY A 78 30.63 1.28 -26.55
N ALA A 79 31.85 0.81 -26.81
CA ALA A 79 32.86 0.71 -25.78
C ALA A 79 34.22 1.14 -26.32
N GLY A 80 35.00 1.76 -25.45
CA GLY A 80 36.35 2.24 -25.76
C GLY A 80 37.28 1.85 -24.64
N TRP A 81 38.49 1.45 -25.02
CA TRP A 81 39.52 0.97 -24.14
C TRP A 81 40.81 1.70 -24.44
N LEU A 82 41.56 2.00 -23.40
CA LEU A 82 42.87 2.63 -23.51
C LEU A 82 43.90 1.65 -22.94
N LEU A 83 44.83 1.20 -23.79
CA LEU A 83 45.97 0.41 -23.37
C LEU A 83 47.15 1.37 -23.14
N SER A 84 47.67 1.37 -21.91
CA SER A 84 48.77 2.23 -21.50
C SER A 84 50.00 1.38 -21.19
N GLU A 85 50.51 0.68 -22.20
CA GLU A 85 51.76 -0.07 -22.12
C GLU A 85 52.67 0.38 -23.29
N GLY A 86 53.72 1.13 -22.96
CA GLY A 86 54.62 1.75 -23.94
C GLY A 86 54.00 2.94 -24.68
N ASP A 87 53.27 2.67 -25.76
CA ASP A 87 52.54 3.67 -26.54
C ASP A 87 51.07 3.71 -26.10
N ARG A 88 50.52 4.91 -25.92
CA ARG A 88 49.09 5.08 -25.61
C ARG A 88 48.27 4.73 -26.85
N GLU A 89 47.71 3.53 -26.85
CA GLU A 89 46.81 3.03 -27.88
C GLU A 89 45.38 2.95 -27.35
N GLY A 90 44.47 3.68 -27.98
CA GLY A 90 43.04 3.55 -27.77
C GLY A 90 42.43 2.64 -28.84
N TYR A 91 41.52 1.76 -28.44
CA TYR A 91 40.67 0.99 -29.34
C TYR A 91 39.23 1.14 -28.90
N GLY A 92 38.31 1.34 -29.84
CA GLY A 92 36.89 1.47 -29.53
C GLY A 92 36.02 0.91 -30.64
N TYR A 93 34.78 0.60 -30.29
CA TYR A 93 33.78 0.15 -31.23
C TYR A 93 32.41 0.76 -30.92
N VAL A 94 31.57 0.80 -31.94
CA VAL A 94 30.15 1.10 -31.88
C VAL A 94 29.44 -0.01 -32.64
N GLN A 95 28.39 -0.59 -32.06
CA GLN A 95 27.63 -1.70 -32.59
C GLN A 95 26.13 -1.42 -32.46
N LEU A 96 25.39 -1.57 -33.55
CA LEU A 96 23.93 -1.60 -33.55
C LEU A 96 23.50 -3.05 -33.77
N ALA A 97 22.80 -3.67 -32.82
CA ALA A 97 22.39 -5.07 -32.91
C ALA A 97 20.90 -5.25 -32.62
N LEU A 98 20.22 -5.99 -33.48
CA LEU A 98 18.88 -6.54 -33.27
C LEU A 98 19.02 -7.96 -32.70
N THR A 99 18.50 -8.20 -31.51
CA THR A 99 18.52 -9.52 -30.85
C THR A 99 17.09 -10.02 -30.69
N GLN A 100 16.85 -11.26 -31.11
CA GLN A 100 15.57 -11.96 -30.97
C GLN A 100 15.77 -13.28 -30.23
N PRO A 101 15.14 -13.46 -29.06
CA PRO A 101 15.09 -14.73 -28.37
C PRO A 101 14.05 -15.66 -29.01
N PHE A 102 14.36 -16.94 -29.11
CA PHE A 102 13.47 -17.99 -29.63
C PHE A 102 13.17 -19.02 -28.54
N ASP A 103 11.88 -19.25 -28.27
CA ASP A 103 11.45 -20.26 -27.31
C ASP A 103 11.21 -21.61 -27.99
N LEU A 104 12.20 -22.49 -27.90
CA LEU A 104 12.09 -23.87 -28.38
C LEU A 104 11.37 -24.79 -27.38
N SER A 105 11.27 -24.36 -26.12
CA SER A 105 10.89 -25.19 -24.98
C SER A 105 9.47 -24.94 -24.47
N GLY A 106 8.82 -23.89 -24.97
CA GLY A 106 7.52 -23.40 -24.48
C GLY A 106 7.61 -22.72 -23.11
N ARG A 107 8.81 -22.34 -22.65
CA ARG A 107 9.05 -21.72 -21.33
C ARG A 107 8.42 -20.32 -21.24
N HIS A 108 8.47 -19.53 -22.31
CA HIS A 108 7.96 -18.16 -22.36
C HIS A 108 6.46 -18.10 -22.04
N SER A 109 5.66 -19.03 -22.57
CA SER A 109 4.22 -19.13 -22.28
C SER A 109 3.92 -19.41 -20.80
N LEU A 110 4.79 -20.18 -20.13
CA LEU A 110 4.64 -20.46 -18.70
C LEU A 110 5.11 -19.29 -17.84
N GLU A 111 6.15 -18.56 -18.25
CA GLU A 111 6.59 -17.32 -17.59
C GLU A 111 5.49 -16.26 -17.66
N GLU A 112 4.89 -16.06 -18.84
CA GLU A 112 3.75 -15.16 -19.00
C GLU A 112 2.57 -15.59 -18.11
N ARG A 113 2.24 -16.88 -18.11
CA ARG A 113 1.17 -17.39 -17.25
C ARG A 113 1.48 -17.21 -15.75
N HIS A 114 2.72 -17.40 -15.33
CA HIS A 114 3.16 -17.17 -13.95
C HIS A 114 2.98 -15.71 -13.55
N ALA A 115 3.41 -14.78 -14.41
CA ALA A 115 3.24 -13.35 -14.20
C ALA A 115 1.77 -12.93 -14.10
N LEU A 116 0.92 -13.43 -15.01
CA LEU A 116 -0.52 -13.15 -15.01
C LEU A 116 -1.23 -13.72 -13.77
N LEU A 117 -0.89 -14.95 -13.36
CA LEU A 117 -1.46 -15.56 -12.15
C LEU A 117 -1.00 -14.82 -10.89
N THR A 118 0.26 -14.41 -10.81
CA THR A 118 0.78 -13.61 -9.69
C THR A 118 0.01 -12.30 -9.54
N TYR A 119 -0.30 -11.63 -10.66
CA TYR A 119 -1.18 -10.45 -10.66
C TYR A 119 -2.61 -10.80 -10.24
N ALA A 120 -3.21 -11.87 -10.76
CA ALA A 120 -4.57 -12.28 -10.41
C ALA A 120 -4.74 -12.64 -8.92
N VAL A 121 -3.77 -13.32 -8.32
CA VAL A 121 -3.70 -13.60 -6.88
C VAL A 121 -3.65 -12.30 -6.08
N ALA A 122 -2.86 -11.32 -6.53
CA ALA A 122 -2.80 -10.01 -5.91
C ALA A 122 -4.16 -9.28 -5.96
N VAL A 123 -4.86 -9.34 -7.09
CA VAL A 123 -6.21 -8.75 -7.24
C VAL A 123 -7.20 -9.40 -6.28
N ALA A 124 -7.14 -10.72 -6.11
CA ALA A 124 -7.97 -11.42 -5.12
C ALA A 124 -7.62 -10.99 -3.68
N GLY A 125 -6.32 -10.82 -3.37
CA GLY A 125 -5.87 -10.29 -2.09
C GLY A 125 -6.37 -8.87 -1.80
N HIS A 126 -6.34 -7.97 -2.79
CA HIS A 126 -6.90 -6.63 -2.65
C HIS A 126 -8.41 -6.66 -2.31
N LYS A 127 -9.18 -7.52 -2.98
CA LYS A 127 -10.61 -7.69 -2.68
C LYS A 127 -10.85 -8.25 -1.27
N GLU A 128 -9.95 -9.10 -0.77
CA GLU A 128 -9.97 -9.58 0.62
C GLU A 128 -9.77 -8.40 1.58
N THR A 129 -8.74 -7.58 1.37
CA THR A 129 -8.50 -6.35 2.15
C THR A 129 -9.70 -5.40 2.15
N VAL A 130 -10.36 -5.19 1.00
CA VAL A 130 -11.57 -4.35 0.93
C VAL A 130 -12.69 -4.92 1.81
N ASN A 131 -12.95 -6.23 1.72
CA ASN A 131 -14.00 -6.86 2.51
C ASN A 131 -13.69 -6.82 4.02
N ASP A 132 -12.45 -7.08 4.41
CA ASP A 132 -12.02 -7.04 5.80
C ASP A 132 -12.12 -5.62 6.36
N LEU A 133 -11.71 -4.62 5.58
CA LEU A 133 -11.84 -3.22 5.97
C LEU A 133 -13.30 -2.81 6.14
N LEU A 134 -14.18 -3.17 5.20
CA LEU A 134 -15.61 -2.87 5.30
C LEU A 134 -16.24 -3.54 6.51
N GLY A 135 -15.90 -4.80 6.78
CA GLY A 135 -16.39 -5.52 7.96
C GLY A 135 -15.94 -4.87 9.27
N ASN A 136 -14.65 -4.52 9.36
CA ASN A 136 -14.10 -3.82 10.53
C ASN A 136 -14.73 -2.43 10.71
N ALA A 137 -14.92 -1.69 9.62
CA ALA A 137 -15.54 -0.37 9.65
C ALA A 137 -16.99 -0.48 10.16
N GLU A 138 -17.78 -1.40 9.63
CA GLU A 138 -19.14 -1.64 10.08
C GLU A 138 -19.21 -2.03 11.57
N GLU A 139 -18.31 -2.91 12.04
CA GLU A 139 -18.20 -3.28 13.46
C GLU A 139 -17.94 -2.05 14.35
N VAL A 140 -17.02 -1.18 13.95
CA VAL A 140 -16.69 0.05 14.69
C VAL A 140 -17.88 1.01 14.71
N TYR A 141 -18.59 1.17 13.58
CA TYR A 141 -19.79 1.99 13.49
C TYR A 141 -20.87 1.53 14.48
N TRP A 142 -21.19 0.24 14.47
CA TRP A 142 -22.20 -0.32 15.36
C TRP A 142 -21.75 -0.27 16.83
N SER A 143 -20.46 -0.49 17.10
CA SER A 143 -19.89 -0.40 18.46
C SER A 143 -20.03 1.01 19.03
N ALA A 144 -19.73 2.05 18.24
CA ALA A 144 -19.91 3.45 18.64
C ALA A 144 -21.39 3.79 18.89
N LEU A 145 -22.29 3.35 18.00
CA LEU A 145 -23.74 3.55 18.20
C LEU A 145 -24.25 2.86 19.47
N MET A 146 -23.79 1.63 19.73
CA MET A 146 -24.18 0.88 20.93
C MET A 146 -23.64 1.51 22.21
N ALA A 147 -22.41 2.03 22.18
CA ALA A 147 -21.83 2.74 23.32
C ALA A 147 -22.65 4.00 23.68
N ARG A 148 -23.04 4.80 22.67
CA ARG A 148 -23.91 5.96 22.85
C ARG A 148 -25.27 5.61 23.43
N ARG A 149 -25.92 4.56 22.91
CA ARG A 149 -27.19 4.06 23.47
C ARG A 149 -27.03 3.53 24.89
N ARG A 150 -25.91 2.91 25.21
CA ARG A 150 -25.59 2.45 26.56
C ARG A 150 -25.50 3.61 27.54
N VAL A 151 -24.90 4.74 27.14
CA VAL A 151 -24.88 5.96 27.97
C VAL A 151 -26.29 6.45 28.25
N LYS A 152 -27.14 6.60 27.22
CA LYS A 152 -28.55 7.00 27.40
C LYS A 152 -29.32 6.06 28.34
N LEU A 153 -29.09 4.75 28.22
CA LEU A 153 -29.68 3.76 29.12
C LEU A 153 -29.19 3.94 30.56
N GLN A 154 -27.88 4.13 30.77
CA GLN A 154 -27.33 4.35 32.12
C GLN A 154 -27.81 5.66 32.74
N GLU A 155 -28.06 6.70 31.94
CA GLU A 155 -28.66 7.96 32.39
C GLU A 155 -30.11 7.77 32.85
N ALA A 156 -30.93 7.09 32.05
CA ALA A 156 -32.31 6.76 32.43
C ALA A 156 -32.38 5.92 33.72
N LEU A 157 -31.49 4.93 33.85
CA LEU A 157 -31.38 4.12 35.07
C LEU A 157 -30.89 4.97 36.26
N LEU A 158 -29.99 5.92 36.06
CA LEU A 158 -29.54 6.82 37.12
C LEU A 158 -30.68 7.66 37.67
N ASP A 159 -31.53 8.20 36.79
CA ASP A 159 -32.70 8.97 37.18
C ASP A 159 -33.73 8.12 37.92
N GLU A 160 -33.95 6.87 37.49
CA GLU A 160 -34.78 5.90 38.23
C GLU A 160 -34.23 5.62 39.64
N ARG A 161 -32.91 5.43 39.78
CA ARG A 161 -32.27 5.20 41.09
C ARG A 161 -32.34 6.43 42.00
N ARG A 162 -32.24 7.63 41.44
CA ARG A 162 -32.41 8.90 42.18
C ARG A 162 -33.83 9.01 42.74
N GLU A 163 -34.84 8.72 41.92
CA GLU A 163 -36.23 8.74 42.37
C GLU A 163 -36.51 7.65 43.42
N THR A 164 -35.94 6.47 43.23
CA THR A 164 -36.03 5.38 44.23
C THR A 164 -35.47 5.82 45.58
N LEU A 165 -34.29 6.46 45.60
CA LEU A 165 -33.70 6.98 46.84
C LEU A 165 -34.61 8.02 47.49
N ARG A 166 -35.14 8.97 46.72
CA ARG A 166 -36.06 10.00 47.22
C ARG A 166 -37.30 9.39 47.88
N VAL A 167 -37.92 8.38 47.26
CA VAL A 167 -39.10 7.70 47.81
C VAL A 167 -38.76 6.95 49.11
N VAL A 168 -37.62 6.27 49.17
CA VAL A 168 -37.18 5.54 50.38
C VAL A 168 -36.85 6.50 51.52
N GLU A 169 -36.23 7.65 51.23
CA GLU A 169 -35.94 8.70 52.22
C GLU A 169 -37.22 9.32 52.80
N GLU A 170 -38.25 9.55 51.98
CA GLU A 170 -39.56 10.03 52.45
C GLU A 170 -40.22 8.98 53.37
N ARG A 171 -40.22 7.71 52.97
CA ARG A 171 -40.76 6.62 53.81
C ARG A 171 -40.00 6.47 55.13
N PHE A 172 -38.69 6.69 55.12
CA PHE A 172 -37.88 6.66 56.35
C PHE A 172 -38.26 7.83 57.27
N ARG A 173 -38.46 9.04 56.72
CA ARG A 173 -38.95 10.21 57.50
C ARG A 173 -40.31 9.96 58.14
N GLN A 174 -41.16 9.16 57.51
CA GLN A 174 -42.45 8.74 58.03
C GLN A 174 -42.38 7.52 58.98
N GLY A 175 -41.19 6.96 59.21
CA GLY A 175 -40.98 5.79 60.06
C GLY A 175 -41.45 4.46 59.47
N LEU A 176 -41.75 4.41 58.16
CA LEU A 176 -42.30 3.24 57.48
C LEU A 176 -41.24 2.21 57.06
N VAL A 177 -39.97 2.61 56.95
CA VAL A 177 -38.84 1.76 56.55
C VAL A 177 -37.63 1.98 57.47
N PRO A 178 -36.77 0.98 57.69
CA PRO A 178 -35.56 1.12 58.48
C PRO A 178 -34.48 1.94 57.75
N ARG A 179 -33.56 2.55 58.53
CA ARG A 179 -32.41 3.31 57.98
C ARG A 179 -31.53 2.48 57.04
N LEU A 180 -31.47 1.16 57.25
CA LEU A 180 -30.72 0.24 56.39
C LEU A 180 -31.17 0.32 54.92
N ASP A 181 -32.46 0.52 54.67
CA ASP A 181 -32.98 0.59 53.30
C ASP A 181 -32.57 1.88 52.58
N VAL A 182 -32.46 3.00 53.32
CA VAL A 182 -31.91 4.27 52.81
C VAL A 182 -30.44 4.08 52.40
N VAL A 183 -29.64 3.42 53.25
CA VAL A 183 -28.23 3.15 52.96
C VAL A 183 -28.10 2.24 51.74
N ARG A 184 -28.93 1.20 51.62
CA ARG A 184 -28.93 0.32 50.44
C ARG A 184 -29.32 1.06 49.17
N ALA A 185 -30.31 1.95 49.23
CA ALA A 185 -30.71 2.77 48.10
C ALA A 185 -29.60 3.75 47.68
N SER A 186 -28.91 4.38 48.64
CA SER A 186 -27.80 5.28 48.34
C SER A 186 -26.58 4.55 47.77
N THR A 187 -26.26 3.35 48.27
CA THR A 187 -25.22 2.50 47.68
C THR A 187 -25.54 2.16 46.22
N ARG A 188 -26.78 1.75 45.91
CA ARG A 188 -27.20 1.46 44.53
C ARG A 188 -27.11 2.68 43.61
N LEU A 189 -27.43 3.88 44.12
CA LEU A 189 -27.25 5.12 43.37
C LEU A 189 -25.77 5.36 43.04
N LYS A 190 -24.87 5.18 44.02
CA LYS A 190 -23.42 5.33 43.81
C LYS A 190 -22.83 4.28 42.86
N GLU A 191 -23.33 3.05 42.91
CA GLU A 191 -22.99 2.02 41.92
C GLU A 191 -23.41 2.45 40.50
N GLN A 192 -24.64 2.97 40.35
CA GLN A 192 -25.15 3.44 39.07
C GLN A 192 -24.39 4.66 38.52
N GLU A 193 -24.00 5.60 39.39
CA GLU A 193 -23.11 6.71 39.01
C GLU A 193 -21.77 6.20 38.45
N SER A 194 -21.18 5.18 39.09
CA SER A 194 -19.94 4.56 38.61
C SER A 194 -20.11 3.90 37.23
N LEU A 195 -21.24 3.20 37.01
CA LEU A 195 -21.56 2.59 35.71
C LEU A 195 -21.73 3.64 34.60
N LEU A 196 -22.34 4.78 34.89
CA LEU A 196 -22.47 5.87 33.92
C LEU A 196 -21.10 6.46 33.54
N VAL A 197 -20.22 6.67 34.51
CA VAL A 197 -18.85 7.16 34.24
C VAL A 197 -18.09 6.19 33.34
N ARG A 198 -18.22 4.87 33.57
CA ARG A 198 -17.63 3.85 32.69
C ARG A 198 -18.24 3.88 31.29
N ALA A 199 -19.57 3.91 31.18
CA ALA A 199 -20.24 3.96 29.88
C ALA A 199 -19.82 5.20 29.06
N ARG A 200 -19.62 6.36 29.70
CA ARG A 200 -19.09 7.57 29.04
C ARG A 200 -17.62 7.48 28.67
N ALA A 201 -16.82 6.69 29.38
CA ALA A 201 -15.45 6.40 28.96
C ALA A 201 -15.46 5.49 27.72
N ASP A 202 -16.23 4.40 27.77
CA ASP A 202 -16.41 3.48 26.64
C ASP A 202 -16.91 4.22 25.38
N GLU A 203 -17.91 5.10 25.51
CA GLU A 203 -18.40 5.93 24.39
C GLU A 203 -17.30 6.80 23.76
N ARG A 204 -16.48 7.47 24.59
CA ARG A 204 -15.38 8.31 24.09
C ARG A 204 -14.33 7.48 23.36
N ASP A 205 -14.03 6.28 23.85
CA ASP A 205 -13.06 5.38 23.23
C ASP A 205 -13.58 4.88 21.87
N GLU A 206 -14.85 4.49 21.77
CA GLU A 206 -15.43 4.02 20.50
C GLU A 206 -15.63 5.15 19.49
N LEU A 207 -16.01 6.37 19.91
CA LEU A 207 -16.05 7.53 19.02
C LEU A 207 -14.66 7.92 18.53
N SER A 208 -13.63 7.80 19.37
CA SER A 208 -12.24 8.03 18.97
C SER A 208 -11.80 7.00 17.91
N ARG A 209 -12.18 5.73 18.06
CA ARG A 209 -11.93 4.69 17.04
C ARG A 209 -12.66 4.99 15.72
N LEU A 210 -13.93 5.37 15.79
CA LEU A 210 -14.71 5.77 14.62
C LEU A 210 -14.04 6.93 13.87
N SER A 211 -13.62 7.97 14.59
CA SER A 211 -12.97 9.14 13.99
C SER A 211 -11.65 8.79 13.30
N THR A 212 -10.90 7.81 13.83
CA THR A 212 -9.63 7.36 13.26
C THR A 212 -9.83 6.72 11.89
N PHE A 213 -10.91 5.95 11.69
CA PHE A 213 -11.23 5.32 10.40
C PHE A 213 -11.55 6.34 9.29
N VAL A 214 -12.02 7.53 9.65
CA VAL A 214 -12.42 8.59 8.71
C VAL A 214 -11.26 9.56 8.41
N GLY A 215 -10.10 9.39 9.05
CA GLY A 215 -8.97 10.31 8.92
C GLY A 215 -9.05 11.53 9.83
N GLY A 216 -9.88 11.47 10.88
CA GLY A 216 -10.07 12.51 11.89
C GLY A 216 -11.34 13.34 11.73
N GLY A 217 -11.71 14.05 12.80
CA GLY A 217 -12.93 14.85 12.88
C GLY A 217 -13.90 14.33 13.95
N ASP A 218 -14.77 15.20 14.44
CA ASP A 218 -15.82 14.81 15.38
C ASP A 218 -16.99 14.22 14.57
N VAL A 219 -17.11 12.89 14.62
CA VAL A 219 -18.09 12.14 13.84
C VAL A 219 -18.97 11.38 14.81
N GLU A 220 -20.27 11.62 14.72
CA GLU A 220 -21.26 10.90 15.52
C GLU A 220 -22.08 9.95 14.63
N PRO A 221 -22.30 8.71 15.06
CA PRO A 221 -23.18 7.79 14.33
C PRO A 221 -24.63 8.27 14.42
N ASP A 222 -25.35 8.19 13.31
CA ASP A 222 -26.78 8.45 13.27
C ASP A 222 -27.54 7.42 14.12
N GLU A 223 -28.53 7.89 14.88
CA GLU A 223 -29.31 7.06 15.80
C GLU A 223 -30.46 6.31 15.12
N GLY A 224 -30.38 6.15 13.80
CA GLY A 224 -31.37 5.53 12.94
C GLY A 224 -31.96 4.20 13.43
N ALA A 225 -33.08 3.82 12.81
CA ALA A 225 -33.82 2.62 13.19
C ALA A 225 -32.93 1.38 13.12
N PHE A 226 -32.71 0.75 14.28
CA PHE A 226 -32.00 -0.53 14.37
C PHE A 226 -32.92 -1.61 13.81
N LEU A 227 -32.71 -1.96 12.54
CA LEU A 227 -33.33 -3.14 11.97
C LEU A 227 -32.54 -4.34 12.50
N LEU A 228 -33.20 -5.23 13.25
CA LEU A 228 -32.61 -6.53 13.54
C LEU A 228 -32.23 -7.16 12.19
N PRO A 229 -30.96 -7.50 11.95
CA PRO A 229 -30.60 -8.15 10.71
C PRO A 229 -31.40 -9.45 10.64
N SER A 230 -32.27 -9.55 9.65
CA SER A 230 -32.88 -10.83 9.32
C SER A 230 -31.75 -11.76 8.94
N PHE A 231 -31.67 -12.94 9.57
CA PHE A 231 -30.69 -13.96 9.18
C PHE A 231 -30.95 -14.29 7.71
N LEU A 232 -30.13 -13.74 6.82
CA LEU A 232 -30.20 -14.07 5.40
C LEU A 232 -29.77 -15.53 5.29
N GLU A 233 -30.65 -16.39 4.79
CA GLU A 233 -30.23 -17.71 4.31
C GLU A 233 -29.27 -17.47 3.13
N ALA A 234 -27.97 -17.44 3.45
CA ALA A 234 -26.94 -17.22 2.45
C ALA A 234 -26.77 -18.48 1.60
N ASP A 235 -26.88 -18.33 0.29
CA ASP A 235 -26.50 -19.35 -0.68
C ASP A 235 -25.00 -19.67 -0.52
N ARG A 236 -24.72 -20.83 0.09
CA ARG A 236 -23.37 -21.29 0.39
C ARG A 236 -22.54 -21.50 -0.87
N GLU A 237 -23.15 -21.90 -1.97
CA GLU A 237 -22.44 -22.12 -3.24
C GLU A 237 -22.02 -20.80 -3.86
N ARG A 238 -22.93 -19.82 -3.85
CA ARG A 238 -22.60 -18.45 -4.26
C ARG A 238 -21.50 -17.84 -3.40
N ALA A 239 -21.57 -18.01 -2.08
CA ALA A 239 -20.55 -17.51 -1.15
C ALA A 239 -19.18 -18.16 -1.41
N ARG A 240 -19.13 -19.48 -1.66
CA ARG A 240 -17.87 -20.17 -2.01
C ARG A 240 -17.23 -19.60 -3.27
N ARG A 241 -18.02 -19.36 -4.33
CA ARG A 241 -17.52 -18.86 -5.62
C ARG A 241 -17.10 -17.39 -5.58
N GLN A 242 -17.73 -16.58 -4.72
CA GLN A 242 -17.51 -15.14 -4.65
C GLN A 242 -16.47 -14.73 -3.60
N ARG A 243 -16.14 -15.60 -2.63
CA ARG A 243 -15.23 -15.28 -1.53
C ARG A 243 -13.79 -15.04 -2.06
N PRO A 244 -13.24 -13.83 -1.91
CA PRO A 244 -11.91 -13.49 -2.43
C PRO A 244 -10.80 -14.41 -1.89
N ALA A 245 -10.86 -14.78 -0.61
CA ALA A 245 -9.88 -15.69 0.00
C ALA A 245 -9.80 -17.05 -0.70
N LEU A 246 -10.94 -17.62 -1.13
CA LEU A 246 -10.95 -18.91 -1.83
C LEU A 246 -10.39 -18.76 -3.25
N VAL A 247 -10.77 -17.68 -3.96
CA VAL A 247 -10.22 -17.36 -5.28
C VAL A 247 -8.71 -17.15 -5.22
N ARG A 248 -8.21 -16.50 -4.16
CA ARG A 248 -6.77 -16.31 -3.91
C ARG A 248 -6.07 -17.65 -3.73
N LEU A 249 -6.59 -18.53 -2.86
CA LEU A 249 -6.03 -19.85 -2.61
C LEU A 249 -6.03 -20.75 -3.86
N GLU A 250 -7.10 -20.72 -4.65
CA GLU A 250 -7.16 -21.42 -5.94
C GLU A 250 -6.11 -20.88 -6.91
N GLY A 251 -5.97 -19.56 -7.00
CA GLY A 251 -4.94 -18.90 -7.82
C GLY A 251 -3.51 -19.26 -7.39
N GLU A 252 -3.24 -19.31 -6.09
CA GLU A 252 -1.95 -19.75 -5.53
C GLU A 252 -1.66 -21.21 -5.86
N ALA A 253 -2.66 -22.09 -5.79
CA ALA A 253 -2.52 -23.49 -6.17
C ALA A 253 -2.18 -23.64 -7.68
N GLU A 254 -2.81 -22.86 -8.55
CA GLU A 254 -2.47 -22.81 -9.97
C GLU A 254 -1.06 -22.25 -10.21
N LEU A 255 -0.67 -21.20 -9.47
CA LEU A 255 0.68 -20.63 -9.54
C LEU A 255 1.75 -21.69 -9.24
N CYS A 256 1.58 -22.45 -8.15
CA CYS A 256 2.50 -23.54 -7.80
C CYS A 256 2.59 -24.63 -8.89
N ARG A 257 1.50 -24.90 -9.63
CA ARG A 257 1.54 -25.84 -10.77
C ARG A 257 2.37 -25.29 -11.93
N VAL A 258 2.23 -24.00 -12.23
CA VAL A 258 3.02 -23.32 -13.27
C VAL A 258 4.50 -23.27 -12.87
N GLU A 259 4.81 -23.00 -11.60
CA GLU A 259 6.19 -23.02 -11.08
C GLU A 259 6.85 -24.39 -11.21
N ARG A 260 6.13 -25.47 -10.89
CA ARG A 260 6.63 -26.84 -11.14
C ARG A 260 6.90 -27.10 -12.62
N ALA A 261 6.01 -26.65 -13.50
CA ALA A 261 6.19 -26.80 -14.94
C ALA A 261 7.38 -25.98 -15.46
N LEU A 262 7.61 -24.77 -14.92
CA LEU A 262 8.79 -23.95 -15.21
C LEU A 262 10.07 -24.63 -14.73
N ALA A 263 10.08 -25.16 -13.51
CA ALA A 263 11.22 -25.87 -12.95
C ALA A 263 11.59 -27.11 -13.78
N ALA A 264 10.60 -27.86 -14.27
CA ALA A 264 10.81 -29.00 -15.17
C ALA A 264 11.48 -28.61 -16.51
N ARG A 265 11.34 -27.34 -16.94
CA ARG A 265 11.95 -26.79 -18.15
C ARG A 265 13.26 -26.03 -17.90
N GLY A 266 13.74 -25.97 -16.66
CA GLY A 266 14.90 -25.16 -16.26
C GLY A 266 16.22 -25.51 -16.97
N MET A 267 16.35 -26.72 -17.54
CA MET A 267 17.53 -27.14 -18.32
C MET A 267 17.29 -27.18 -19.83
N ALA A 268 16.17 -26.64 -20.33
CA ALA A 268 15.92 -26.60 -21.76
C ALA A 268 16.90 -25.64 -22.46
N PRO A 269 17.36 -25.97 -23.68
CA PRO A 269 18.25 -25.09 -24.43
C PRO A 269 17.52 -23.79 -24.79
N VAL A 270 18.21 -22.67 -24.60
CA VAL A 270 17.77 -21.34 -25.05
C VAL A 270 18.49 -20.98 -26.35
N LEU A 271 17.79 -20.33 -27.27
CA LEU A 271 18.35 -19.90 -28.56
C LEU A 271 18.09 -18.41 -28.76
N ASP A 272 19.16 -17.63 -28.87
CA ASP A 272 19.09 -16.21 -29.20
C ASP A 272 19.73 -15.97 -30.57
N GLY A 273 18.97 -15.37 -31.49
CA GLY A 273 19.49 -14.89 -32.76
C GLY A 273 19.83 -13.41 -32.66
N SER A 274 21.01 -13.00 -33.16
CA SER A 274 21.35 -11.58 -33.26
C SER A 274 21.92 -11.23 -34.63
N VAL A 275 21.56 -10.06 -35.14
CA VAL A 275 22.08 -9.48 -36.38
C VAL A 275 22.46 -8.04 -36.08
N GLY A 276 23.65 -7.60 -36.48
CA GLY A 276 24.10 -6.25 -36.18
C GLY A 276 25.15 -5.71 -37.11
N LEU A 277 25.26 -4.39 -37.11
CA LEU A 277 26.29 -3.60 -37.78
C LEU A 277 27.32 -3.18 -36.73
N TYR A 278 28.61 -3.24 -37.07
CA TYR A 278 29.68 -2.79 -36.17
C TYR A 278 30.66 -1.86 -36.90
N GLY A 279 31.17 -0.87 -36.17
CA GLY A 279 32.26 0.00 -36.57
C GLY A 279 33.32 0.04 -35.49
N SER A 280 34.59 -0.03 -35.86
CA SER A 280 35.73 -0.03 -34.93
C SER A 280 36.73 1.06 -35.30
N GLY A 281 37.29 1.73 -34.30
CA GLY A 281 38.33 2.75 -34.46
C GLY A 281 39.53 2.50 -33.54
N ARG A 282 40.72 2.86 -34.02
CA ARG A 282 41.96 2.82 -33.21
C ARG A 282 42.60 4.21 -33.23
N SER A 283 43.06 4.67 -32.08
CA SER A 283 43.80 5.92 -31.91
C SER A 283 45.17 5.61 -31.33
N ARG A 284 46.24 5.94 -32.03
CA ARG A 284 47.60 5.92 -31.47
C ARG A 284 48.01 7.35 -31.16
N ARG A 285 48.31 7.66 -29.91
CA ARG A 285 49.00 8.91 -29.59
C ARG A 285 50.50 8.64 -29.67
N GLY A 286 51.05 8.66 -30.88
CA GLY A 286 52.50 8.74 -31.07
C GLY A 286 52.96 10.15 -30.74
N ASP A 287 53.94 10.29 -29.84
CA ASP A 287 54.72 11.53 -29.80
C ASP A 287 55.31 11.72 -31.20
N ALA A 288 54.95 12.83 -31.85
CA ALA A 288 55.50 13.22 -33.13
C ALA A 288 56.96 13.66 -32.95
N SER A 289 57.85 12.69 -32.67
CA SER A 289 59.29 12.93 -32.54
C SER A 289 60.12 11.68 -32.82
N ARG A 290 59.81 10.92 -33.88
CA ARG A 290 60.86 10.14 -34.55
C ARG A 290 60.49 9.73 -35.97
N SER A 291 61.16 10.41 -36.90
CA SER A 291 61.37 9.90 -38.25
C SER A 291 62.02 8.52 -38.20
N GLY A 292 61.48 7.56 -38.96
CA GLY A 292 62.29 6.54 -39.59
C GLY A 292 61.90 5.08 -39.35
N ARG A 293 61.58 4.44 -40.48
CA ARG A 293 61.63 3.01 -40.82
C ARG A 293 60.37 2.19 -40.53
N GLY A 294 59.81 1.71 -41.64
CA GLY A 294 58.73 0.74 -41.68
C GLY A 294 59.12 -0.59 -41.08
N GLY A 295 58.15 -1.19 -40.38
CA GLY A 295 58.18 -2.55 -39.89
C GLY A 295 56.78 -3.14 -40.03
N LEU A 296 56.72 -4.31 -40.66
CA LEU A 296 55.55 -5.13 -40.97
C LEU A 296 54.70 -5.41 -39.70
N PRO A 297 53.36 -5.48 -39.77
CA PRO A 297 52.54 -5.80 -38.59
C PRO A 297 52.77 -7.26 -38.12
N PRO A 298 52.83 -7.53 -36.81
CA PRO A 298 52.97 -8.89 -36.31
C PRO A 298 51.65 -9.65 -36.43
N ARG A 299 51.74 -10.90 -36.88
CA ARG A 299 50.63 -11.88 -36.77
C ARG A 299 50.50 -12.34 -35.31
N PRO A 300 49.28 -12.66 -34.84
CA PRO A 300 49.11 -13.23 -33.51
C PRO A 300 49.48 -14.72 -33.53
N ASP A 301 50.41 -15.12 -32.67
CA ASP A 301 50.69 -16.54 -32.42
C ASP A 301 49.73 -17.11 -31.35
N PRO A 302 49.22 -18.35 -31.52
CA PRO A 302 48.31 -19.00 -30.59
C PRO A 302 49.05 -20.00 -29.71
N ALA A 303 49.47 -19.63 -28.49
CA ALA A 303 49.72 -20.58 -27.41
C ALA A 303 50.23 -19.86 -26.15
N VAL A 304 49.35 -19.66 -25.16
CA VAL A 304 49.76 -19.79 -23.75
C VAL A 304 48.61 -20.46 -23.00
N GLU A 305 48.57 -21.77 -23.11
CA GLU A 305 47.95 -22.62 -22.11
C GLU A 305 49.04 -23.00 -21.10
N ARG A 306 48.90 -22.57 -19.84
CA ARG A 306 48.97 -23.45 -18.64
C ARG A 306 49.11 -22.66 -17.32
N ARG A 307 48.20 -23.05 -16.42
CA ARG A 307 48.38 -23.24 -14.96
C ARG A 307 48.56 -21.99 -14.08
N ARG A 308 47.46 -21.63 -13.40
CA ARG A 308 47.48 -21.41 -11.95
C ARG A 308 46.33 -22.16 -11.27
N THR A 309 46.72 -23.03 -10.37
CA THR A 309 45.89 -23.82 -9.45
C THR A 309 45.62 -23.04 -8.17
N GLY A 310 44.33 -22.91 -7.80
CA GLY A 310 43.81 -22.78 -6.43
C GLY A 310 43.63 -21.36 -5.84
N PRO A 311 42.74 -21.16 -4.83
CA PRO A 311 41.90 -22.15 -4.15
C PRO A 311 40.39 -22.02 -4.44
N ARG A 312 39.68 -23.14 -4.25
CA ARG A 312 38.22 -23.23 -4.19
C ARG A 312 37.66 -22.24 -3.17
N ARG A 313 36.80 -21.33 -3.60
CA ARG A 313 35.75 -20.78 -2.74
C ARG A 313 34.48 -21.56 -3.01
N GLU A 314 34.07 -22.37 -2.04
CA GLU A 314 32.71 -22.89 -1.92
C GLU A 314 31.77 -21.69 -1.76
N GLY A 315 31.27 -21.19 -2.89
CA GLY A 315 30.16 -20.26 -2.94
C GLY A 315 28.87 -21.05 -2.91
N GLN A 316 28.29 -21.15 -1.70
CA GLN A 316 26.92 -21.54 -1.40
C GLN A 316 25.96 -21.41 -2.58
N GLY A 317 25.56 -22.55 -3.13
CA GLY A 317 24.26 -22.67 -3.79
C GLY A 317 23.18 -22.48 -2.74
N ARG A 318 22.73 -21.24 -2.55
CA ARG A 318 21.41 -20.99 -1.97
C ARG A 318 20.41 -21.36 -3.05
N GLY A 319 20.02 -22.63 -3.04
CA GLY A 319 18.75 -23.03 -3.62
C GLY A 319 17.66 -22.20 -2.94
N LEU A 320 17.01 -21.34 -3.72
CA LEU A 320 15.69 -20.86 -3.36
C LEU A 320 14.73 -22.02 -3.62
N SER A 321 14.79 -23.04 -2.77
CA SER A 321 13.66 -23.94 -2.53
C SER A 321 12.75 -23.24 -1.52
N GLY A 322 12.14 -22.14 -1.94
CA GLY A 322 10.85 -21.75 -1.39
C GLY A 322 9.83 -22.69 -2.03
N ALA A 323 9.80 -23.94 -1.56
CA ALA A 323 8.71 -24.83 -1.92
C ALA A 323 7.41 -24.18 -1.41
N CYS A 324 6.41 -24.09 -2.29
CA CYS A 324 5.04 -23.93 -1.85
C CYS A 324 4.78 -24.93 -0.71
N PRO A 325 4.11 -24.51 0.38
CA PRO A 325 3.75 -25.40 1.47
C PRO A 325 2.90 -26.60 1.01
#